data_AF-A0A800EQ06-F1
#
_entry.id   AF-A0A800EQ06-F1
#
_cell.length_a   1.000
_cell.length_b   1.000
_cell.length_c   1.000
_cell.angle_alpha   90.00
_cell.angle_beta   90.00
_cell.angle_gamma   90.00
#
_symmetry.space_group_name_H-M   'P 1'
#
loop_
_entity.id
_entity.type
_entity.pdbx_description
1 polymer ?
#
loop_
_entity_poly.entity_id
_entity_poly.type
_entity_poly.pdbx_seq_one_letter_code
_entity_poly.pdbx_strand_id
1 'polypeptide(L)'
;MSTEVGGNFGSLDDRLRTNMPPELEVEGDDHRSVRVGEPVRLVAIASDPDNYPAPREVGSRAPRTLEALYRGPGGSVVQSGPGLRFAWSVYRGPASVVAFAPVQMKTWMDSRVWANSPWSPPHVIPEPPEDGRWVSEAVFQEPGDYVLRGVASDGSQFTYKNIFVTVTRPAL
;
A
#
# COMPACT_ATOMS: atom_id res chain seq x y z
N MET A 1 -8.50 -15.96 -10.17
CA MET A 1 -9.46 -14.88 -10.51
C MET A 1 -9.01 -13.69 -9.70
N SER A 2 -9.11 -12.44 -10.20
CA SER A 2 -8.71 -11.26 -9.41
C SER A 2 -9.56 -11.17 -8.14
N THR A 3 -8.92 -10.98 -6.99
CA THR A 3 -9.61 -10.60 -5.74
C THR A 3 -9.66 -9.09 -5.57
N GLU A 4 -8.84 -8.37 -6.32
CA GLU A 4 -8.87 -6.93 -6.41
C GLU A 4 -9.93 -6.42 -7.39
N VAL A 5 -10.73 -5.45 -6.94
CA VAL A 5 -11.72 -4.77 -7.76
C VAL A 5 -11.04 -3.95 -8.85
N GLY A 6 -11.41 -4.23 -10.10
CA GLY A 6 -10.83 -3.57 -11.26
C GLY A 6 -9.36 -3.90 -11.46
N GLY A 7 -8.86 -4.98 -10.85
CA GLY A 7 -7.48 -5.40 -10.94
C GLY A 7 -7.02 -5.60 -12.39
N ASN A 8 -5.74 -5.34 -12.65
CA ASN A 8 -5.18 -5.32 -14.01
C ASN A 8 -5.97 -4.41 -14.97
N PHE A 9 -6.43 -3.25 -14.50
CA PHE A 9 -7.35 -2.34 -15.19
C PHE A 9 -8.65 -3.02 -15.68
N GLY A 10 -9.16 -4.02 -14.96
CA GLY A 10 -10.37 -4.75 -15.32
C GLY A 10 -10.18 -5.76 -16.46
N SER A 11 -8.94 -6.19 -16.73
CA SER A 11 -8.65 -7.21 -17.73
C SER A 11 -9.40 -8.52 -17.46
N LEU A 12 -9.80 -9.20 -18.53
CA LEU A 12 -10.42 -10.52 -18.51
C LEU A 12 -9.44 -11.64 -18.89
N ASP A 13 -8.14 -11.36 -18.89
CA ASP A 13 -7.11 -12.33 -19.26
C ASP A 13 -7.20 -13.61 -18.41
N ASP A 14 -7.29 -14.76 -19.07
CA ASP A 14 -7.45 -16.07 -18.45
C ASP A 14 -6.32 -16.42 -17.46
N ARG A 15 -5.11 -15.87 -17.65
CA ARG A 15 -3.99 -16.04 -16.73
C ARG A 15 -4.29 -15.54 -15.32
N LEU A 16 -5.22 -14.59 -15.16
CA LEU A 16 -5.69 -14.12 -13.84
C LEU A 16 -6.32 -15.24 -13.03
N ARG A 17 -6.77 -16.35 -13.66
CA ARG A 17 -7.32 -17.51 -12.94
C ARG A 17 -6.27 -18.23 -12.11
N THR A 18 -5.02 -18.23 -12.56
CA THR A 18 -3.89 -18.94 -11.94
C THR A 18 -2.87 -18.01 -11.32
N ASN A 19 -3.22 -16.72 -11.16
CA ASN A 19 -2.33 -15.72 -10.57
C ASN A 19 -1.94 -16.08 -9.13
N MET A 20 -0.64 -16.04 -8.84
CA MET A 20 -0.12 -16.22 -7.49
C MET A 20 -0.17 -14.88 -6.72
N PRO A 21 -0.60 -14.88 -5.45
CA PRO A 21 -0.53 -13.66 -4.65
C PRO A 21 0.94 -13.31 -4.34
N PRO A 22 1.24 -12.02 -4.08
CA PRO A 22 2.57 -11.63 -3.61
C PRO A 22 2.94 -12.34 -2.32
N GLU A 23 4.22 -12.63 -2.14
CA GLU A 23 4.79 -13.05 -0.87
C GLU A 23 5.07 -11.81 -0.01
N LEU A 24 4.92 -11.93 1.31
CA LEU A 24 5.11 -10.82 2.24
C LEU A 24 5.64 -11.29 3.59
N GLU A 25 6.80 -10.75 3.95
CA GLU A 25 7.42 -10.90 5.26
C GLU A 25 7.68 -9.54 5.91
N VAL A 26 7.81 -9.52 7.24
CA VAL A 26 8.13 -8.31 8.01
C VAL A 26 9.31 -8.64 8.92
N GLU A 27 10.36 -7.83 8.85
CA GLU A 27 11.55 -8.04 9.68
C GLU A 27 11.31 -7.65 11.14
N GLY A 28 11.84 -8.46 12.05
CA GLY A 28 11.77 -8.26 13.50
C GLY A 28 10.50 -8.83 14.12
N ASP A 29 10.27 -8.52 15.39
CA ASP A 29 9.16 -9.09 16.13
C ASP A 29 7.79 -8.57 15.64
N ASP A 30 6.80 -9.46 15.63
CA ASP A 30 5.40 -9.13 15.37
C ASP A 30 4.81 -8.27 16.49
N HIS A 31 5.37 -8.29 17.69
CA HIS A 31 4.96 -7.46 18.83
C HIS A 31 6.07 -6.48 19.18
N ARG A 32 5.75 -5.19 19.20
CA ARG A 32 6.71 -4.11 19.42
C ARG A 32 6.23 -3.20 20.53
N SER A 33 7.17 -2.65 21.27
CA SER A 33 6.90 -1.65 22.30
C SER A 33 7.71 -0.40 22.03
N VAL A 34 7.07 0.75 22.15
CA VAL A 34 7.66 2.06 21.85
C VAL A 34 7.05 3.12 22.77
N ARG A 35 7.73 4.27 22.95
CA ARG A 35 7.09 5.42 23.63
C ARG A 35 6.39 6.31 22.61
N VAL A 36 5.41 7.08 23.10
CA VAL A 36 4.82 8.18 22.33
C VAL A 36 5.94 9.06 21.74
N GLY A 37 5.85 9.34 20.45
CA GLY A 37 6.82 10.15 19.71
C GLY A 37 8.09 9.42 19.24
N GLU A 38 8.40 8.23 19.76
CA GLU A 38 9.52 7.42 19.27
C GLU A 38 9.13 6.68 17.97
N PRO A 39 9.99 6.62 16.95
CA PRO A 39 9.68 5.94 15.70
C PRO A 39 9.81 4.42 15.83
N VAL A 40 8.85 3.70 15.28
CA VAL A 40 8.96 2.26 15.01
C VAL A 40 9.44 2.08 13.58
N ARG A 41 10.65 1.54 13.41
CA ARG A 41 11.18 1.18 12.09
C ARG A 41 10.49 -0.07 11.55
N LEU A 42 9.93 0.03 10.35
CA LEU A 42 9.20 -1.04 9.65
C LEU A 42 9.96 -1.42 8.39
N VAL A 43 10.24 -2.72 8.23
CA VAL A 43 10.78 -3.26 6.99
C VAL A 43 9.91 -4.43 6.58
N ALA A 44 9.27 -4.29 5.43
CA ALA A 44 8.56 -5.37 4.77
C ALA A 44 9.35 -5.84 3.56
N ILE A 45 9.41 -7.15 3.37
CA ILE A 45 10.01 -7.78 2.19
C ILE A 45 8.84 -8.34 1.38
N ALA A 46 8.65 -7.83 0.17
CA ALA A 46 7.57 -8.26 -0.70
C ALA A 46 8.10 -8.63 -2.08
N SER A 47 7.58 -9.72 -2.63
CA SER A 47 7.92 -10.25 -3.95
C SER A 47 6.68 -10.77 -4.65
N ASP A 48 6.64 -10.65 -5.97
CA ASP A 48 5.61 -11.27 -6.80
C ASP A 48 6.23 -12.48 -7.53
N PRO A 49 5.88 -13.72 -7.16
CA PRO A 49 6.58 -14.92 -7.62
C PRO A 49 6.34 -15.23 -9.10
N ASP A 50 5.22 -14.79 -9.69
CA ASP A 50 4.92 -14.96 -11.12
C ASP A 50 4.99 -13.65 -11.91
N ASN A 51 5.27 -12.52 -11.22
CA ASN A 51 5.34 -11.17 -11.78
C ASN A 51 4.12 -10.86 -12.65
N TYR A 52 2.93 -11.25 -12.16
CA TYR A 52 1.69 -11.10 -12.87
C TYR A 52 0.59 -10.52 -11.96
N PRO A 53 -0.22 -9.57 -12.46
CA PRO A 53 -0.01 -8.77 -13.67
C PRO A 53 1.24 -7.88 -13.56
N ALA A 54 2.12 -7.96 -14.57
CA ALA A 54 3.34 -7.16 -14.58
C ALA A 54 3.04 -5.64 -14.55
N PRO A 55 3.90 -4.83 -13.90
CA PRO A 55 3.77 -3.38 -13.89
C PRO A 55 3.63 -2.81 -15.31
N ARG A 56 2.75 -1.83 -15.48
CA ARG A 56 2.63 -1.07 -16.73
C ARG A 56 2.93 0.39 -16.45
N GLU A 57 3.66 1.05 -17.33
CA GLU A 57 3.94 2.50 -17.25
C GLU A 57 2.68 3.39 -17.39
N VAL A 58 1.50 2.79 -17.55
CA VAL A 58 0.26 3.50 -17.82
C VAL A 58 -0.17 4.27 -16.57
N GLY A 59 0.09 5.58 -16.56
CA GLY A 59 -0.44 6.52 -15.56
C GLY A 59 0.53 6.91 -14.45
N SER A 60 1.67 6.24 -14.30
CA SER A 60 2.58 6.38 -13.15
C SER A 60 3.29 7.73 -13.01
N ARG A 61 3.06 8.69 -13.92
CA ARG A 61 3.67 10.03 -13.84
C ARG A 61 2.65 11.05 -13.38
N ALA A 62 2.95 11.69 -12.25
CA ALA A 62 2.27 12.91 -11.84
C ALA A 62 2.20 13.89 -13.02
N PRO A 63 1.08 14.63 -13.20
CA PRO A 63 0.96 15.63 -14.24
C PRO A 63 2.13 16.59 -14.20
N ARG A 64 2.69 16.88 -15.37
CA ARG A 64 3.76 17.87 -15.52
C ARG A 64 3.25 19.20 -16.08
N THR A 65 1.97 19.26 -16.46
CA THR A 65 1.34 20.46 -17.04
C THR A 65 -0.02 20.72 -16.39
N LEU A 66 -0.46 21.98 -16.41
CA LEU A 66 -1.77 22.41 -15.92
C LEU A 66 -2.90 21.71 -16.67
N GLU A 67 -2.76 21.55 -17.99
CA GLU A 67 -3.74 20.84 -18.82
C GLU A 67 -3.87 19.36 -18.40
N ALA A 68 -2.75 18.69 -18.08
CA ALA A 68 -2.77 17.31 -17.60
C ALA A 68 -3.39 17.21 -16.19
N LEU A 69 -3.25 18.23 -15.35
CA LEU A 69 -3.87 18.29 -14.02
C LEU A 69 -5.40 18.41 -14.11
N TYR A 70 -5.92 19.17 -15.08
CA TYR A 70 -7.36 19.35 -15.30
C TYR A 70 -7.99 18.33 -16.24
N ARG A 71 -7.21 17.41 -16.80
CA ARG A 71 -7.76 16.31 -17.59
C ARG A 71 -8.60 15.42 -16.68
N GLY A 72 -9.91 15.44 -16.88
CA GLY A 72 -10.84 14.60 -16.16
C GLY A 72 -10.51 13.11 -16.32
N PRO A 73 -10.84 12.28 -15.32
CA PRO A 73 -10.62 10.85 -15.41
C PRO A 73 -11.44 10.25 -16.55
N GLY A 74 -10.84 9.33 -17.30
CA GLY A 74 -11.54 8.49 -18.26
C GLY A 74 -12.01 7.19 -17.61
N GLY A 75 -13.13 6.63 -18.09
CA GLY A 75 -13.65 5.33 -17.64
C GLY A 75 -14.89 5.45 -16.75
N SER A 76 -15.87 4.56 -16.97
CA SER A 76 -17.13 4.53 -16.22
C SER A 76 -17.09 3.60 -14.99
N VAL A 77 -15.97 2.90 -14.78
CA VAL A 77 -15.81 1.86 -13.76
C VAL A 77 -14.50 2.05 -12.99
N VAL A 78 -14.48 1.56 -11.76
CA VAL A 78 -13.28 1.56 -10.92
C VAL A 78 -12.26 0.57 -11.49
N GLN A 79 -11.02 1.02 -11.63
CA GLN A 79 -9.89 0.24 -12.13
C GLN A 79 -8.71 0.40 -11.19
N SER A 80 -7.86 -0.62 -11.11
CA SER A 80 -6.60 -0.58 -10.37
C SER A 80 -5.43 -0.93 -11.27
N GLY A 81 -4.32 -0.22 -11.07
CA GLY A 81 -3.10 -0.47 -11.85
C GLY A 81 -2.44 -1.80 -11.48
N PRO A 82 -1.80 -2.48 -12.44
CA PRO A 82 -1.05 -3.72 -12.22
C PRO A 82 0.34 -3.45 -11.61
N GLY A 83 0.96 -4.51 -11.10
CA GLY A 83 2.32 -4.52 -10.60
C GLY A 83 2.40 -4.61 -9.07
N LEU A 84 3.52 -5.17 -8.60
CA LEU A 84 3.82 -5.26 -7.18
C LEU A 84 3.79 -3.87 -6.53
N ARG A 85 3.14 -3.79 -5.38
CA ARG A 85 3.11 -2.60 -4.53
C ARG A 85 2.86 -3.00 -3.09
N PHE A 86 3.30 -2.13 -2.18
CA PHE A 86 3.14 -2.34 -0.76
C PHE A 86 2.81 -1.04 -0.02
N ALA A 87 1.98 -1.12 1.01
CA ALA A 87 1.77 -0.03 1.95
C ALA A 87 1.35 -0.52 3.34
N TRP A 88 1.69 0.28 4.34
CA TRP A 88 1.19 0.16 5.70
C TRP A 88 -0.12 0.92 5.90
N SER A 89 -0.98 0.38 6.76
CA SER A 89 -2.18 1.05 7.26
C SER A 89 -2.38 0.76 8.74
N VAL A 90 -3.01 1.68 9.48
CA VAL A 90 -3.50 1.39 10.82
C VAL A 90 -4.77 0.55 10.68
N TYR A 91 -4.69 -0.74 11.02
CA TYR A 91 -5.81 -1.67 10.96
C TYR A 91 -6.67 -1.62 12.22
N ARG A 92 -6.05 -1.40 13.40
CA ARG A 92 -6.74 -1.15 14.66
C ARG A 92 -6.02 -0.07 15.47
N GLY A 93 -6.80 0.75 16.18
CA GLY A 93 -6.32 1.90 16.93
C GLY A 93 -6.72 3.24 16.26
N PRO A 94 -6.52 4.37 16.95
CA PRO A 94 -6.83 5.70 16.41
C PRO A 94 -5.86 6.07 15.28
N ALA A 95 -6.28 5.88 14.03
CA ALA A 95 -5.41 6.13 12.88
C ALA A 95 -4.96 7.60 12.73
N SER A 96 -5.76 8.55 13.20
CA SER A 96 -5.48 10.00 13.08
C SER A 96 -4.26 10.46 13.88
N VAL A 97 -3.77 9.65 14.82
CA VAL A 97 -2.61 9.98 15.68
C VAL A 97 -1.35 9.21 15.29
N VAL A 98 -1.39 8.49 14.16
CA VAL A 98 -0.26 7.72 13.63
C VAL A 98 0.19 8.33 12.32
N ALA A 99 1.48 8.63 12.22
CA ALA A 99 2.11 9.14 11.01
C ALA A 99 3.10 8.11 10.47
N PHE A 100 3.12 7.93 9.15
CA PHE A 100 4.11 7.11 8.46
C PHE A 100 5.06 7.98 7.64
N ALA A 101 6.33 7.57 7.59
CA ALA A 101 7.35 8.15 6.72
C ALA A 101 8.03 7.02 5.92
N PRO A 102 7.96 7.01 4.57
CA PRO A 102 7.21 7.91 3.72
C PRO A 102 5.69 7.77 3.94
N VAL A 103 4.93 8.73 3.40
CA VAL A 103 3.46 8.66 3.36
C VAL A 103 3.06 7.41 2.58
N GLN A 104 2.14 6.64 3.16
CA GLN A 104 1.67 5.38 2.57
C GLN A 104 0.53 5.65 1.58
N MET A 105 0.50 4.90 0.47
CA MET A 105 -0.68 4.87 -0.40
C MET A 105 -1.86 4.22 0.31
N LYS A 106 -3.08 4.54 -0.09
CA LYS A 106 -4.27 3.89 0.45
C LYS A 106 -4.28 2.41 0.08
N THR A 107 -4.62 1.59 1.06
CA THR A 107 -4.79 0.14 0.94
C THR A 107 -6.25 -0.28 0.71
N TRP A 108 -7.14 0.68 0.45
CA TRP A 108 -8.57 0.48 0.22
C TRP A 108 -9.05 1.26 -1.00
N MET A 109 -10.19 0.84 -1.55
CA MET A 109 -10.75 1.33 -2.81
C MET A 109 -11.23 2.78 -2.77
N ASP A 110 -10.30 3.72 -2.96
CA ASP A 110 -10.61 5.12 -3.19
C ASP A 110 -10.41 5.47 -4.67
N SER A 111 -11.50 5.68 -5.39
CA SER A 111 -11.49 6.03 -6.81
C SER A 111 -11.51 7.54 -7.09
N ARG A 112 -11.55 8.37 -6.04
CA ARG A 112 -11.52 9.82 -6.21
C ARG A 112 -10.20 10.23 -6.86
N VAL A 113 -10.25 11.10 -7.85
CA VAL A 113 -9.06 11.64 -8.51
C VAL A 113 -8.12 12.23 -7.45
N TRP A 114 -6.81 12.01 -7.59
CA TRP A 114 -5.77 12.49 -6.67
C TRP A 114 -5.79 11.87 -5.26
N ALA A 115 -6.46 10.74 -5.05
CA ALA A 115 -6.64 10.19 -3.71
C ALA A 115 -5.44 9.43 -3.11
N ASN A 116 -4.27 9.40 -3.77
CA ASN A 116 -3.11 8.58 -3.39
C ASN A 116 -3.49 7.11 -3.20
N SER A 117 -4.18 6.56 -4.19
CA SER A 117 -4.78 5.22 -4.18
C SER A 117 -4.47 4.53 -5.50
N PRO A 118 -4.21 3.21 -5.51
CA PRO A 118 -4.00 2.48 -6.75
C PRO A 118 -5.29 2.43 -7.61
N TRP A 119 -6.46 2.69 -7.02
CA TRP A 119 -7.74 2.84 -7.71
C TRP A 119 -8.02 4.28 -8.19
N SER A 120 -7.18 5.24 -7.83
CA SER A 120 -7.39 6.64 -8.18
C SER A 120 -6.58 7.08 -9.38
N PRO A 121 -7.17 7.70 -10.40
CA PRO A 121 -6.42 8.35 -11.47
C PRO A 121 -5.59 9.52 -10.90
N PRO A 122 -4.34 9.70 -11.37
CA PRO A 122 -3.72 9.06 -12.53
C PRO A 122 -3.07 7.68 -12.30
N HIS A 123 -3.39 6.94 -11.23
CA HIS A 123 -2.83 5.62 -10.89
C HIS A 123 -1.31 5.67 -10.67
N VAL A 124 -0.86 6.65 -9.87
CA VAL A 124 0.56 6.75 -9.48
C VAL A 124 0.88 5.65 -8.49
N ILE A 125 1.40 4.54 -9.00
CA ILE A 125 1.92 3.44 -8.19
C ILE A 125 3.45 3.62 -8.10
N PRO A 126 4.02 3.75 -6.88
CA PRO A 126 5.46 3.79 -6.68
C PRO A 126 6.13 2.55 -7.27
N GLU A 127 7.29 2.75 -7.87
CA GLU A 127 8.13 1.65 -8.32
C GLU A 127 8.60 0.83 -7.10
N PRO A 128 8.50 -0.52 -7.15
CA PRO A 128 9.05 -1.36 -6.09
C PRO A 128 10.55 -1.12 -5.89
N PRO A 129 11.05 -1.16 -4.64
CA PRO A 129 12.48 -1.21 -4.38
C PRO A 129 13.14 -2.39 -5.10
N GLU A 130 14.35 -2.21 -5.65
CA GLU A 130 15.07 -3.25 -6.39
C GLU A 130 15.30 -4.53 -5.58
N ASP A 131 15.48 -4.38 -4.26
CA ASP A 131 15.69 -5.48 -3.31
C ASP A 131 14.39 -6.00 -2.68
N GLY A 132 13.23 -5.47 -3.08
CA GLY A 132 11.93 -5.78 -2.51
C GLY A 132 11.73 -5.32 -1.06
N ARG A 133 12.66 -4.51 -0.51
CA ARG A 133 12.65 -4.06 0.90
C ARG A 133 11.97 -2.71 1.04
N TRP A 134 10.72 -2.74 1.46
CA TRP A 134 9.92 -1.55 1.73
C TRP A 134 10.19 -1.04 3.14
N VAL A 135 10.95 0.06 3.25
CA VAL A 135 11.32 0.67 4.52
C VAL A 135 10.39 1.84 4.85
N SER A 136 9.89 1.88 6.08
CA SER A 136 9.11 3.00 6.60
C SER A 136 9.32 3.17 8.10
N GLU A 137 8.95 4.32 8.63
CA GLU A 137 8.84 4.59 10.06
C GLU A 137 7.39 4.91 10.41
N ALA A 138 6.94 4.47 11.58
CA ALA A 138 5.64 4.84 12.14
C ALA A 138 5.85 5.55 13.49
N VAL A 139 5.23 6.71 13.67
CA VAL A 139 5.26 7.49 14.91
C VAL A 139 3.85 7.64 15.45
N PHE A 140 3.69 7.46 16.76
CA PHE A 140 2.41 7.46 17.46
C PHE A 140 2.35 8.63 18.46
N GLN A 141 1.27 9.41 18.43
CA GLN A 141 1.09 10.59 19.30
C GLN A 141 0.30 10.30 20.58
N GLU A 142 -0.31 9.11 20.70
CA GLU A 142 -1.06 8.71 21.90
C GLU A 142 -0.68 7.29 22.34
N PRO A 143 -0.65 7.02 23.66
CA PRO A 143 -0.42 5.68 24.17
C PRO A 143 -1.60 4.75 23.86
N GLY A 144 -1.35 3.46 23.76
CA GLY A 144 -2.36 2.45 23.47
C GLY A 144 -1.83 1.29 22.64
N ASP A 145 -2.71 0.35 22.31
CA ASP A 145 -2.39 -0.79 21.46
C ASP A 145 -2.89 -0.55 20.03
N TYR A 146 -1.97 -0.72 19.08
CA TYR A 146 -2.22 -0.52 17.66
C TYR A 146 -1.94 -1.80 16.89
N VAL A 147 -2.66 -2.00 15.80
CA VAL A 147 -2.33 -3.02 14.80
C VAL A 147 -2.00 -2.31 13.51
N LEU A 148 -0.76 -2.44 13.06
CA LEU A 148 -0.35 -1.98 11.73
C LEU A 148 -0.45 -3.17 10.77
N ARG A 149 -1.11 -2.96 9.63
CA ARG A 149 -1.24 -3.96 8.57
C ARG A 149 -0.44 -3.54 7.35
N GLY A 150 0.54 -4.35 6.99
CA GLY A 150 1.22 -4.33 5.72
C GLY A 150 0.36 -5.04 4.68
N VAL A 151 0.19 -4.41 3.52
CA VAL A 151 -0.63 -4.90 2.41
C VAL A 151 0.25 -4.95 1.18
N ALA A 152 0.58 -6.15 0.73
CA ALA A 152 1.22 -6.38 -0.57
C ALA A 152 0.14 -6.74 -1.61
N SER A 153 0.32 -6.25 -2.83
CA SER A 153 -0.58 -6.53 -3.96
C SER A 153 0.17 -6.47 -5.27
N ASP A 154 -0.21 -7.28 -6.24
CA ASP A 154 0.25 -7.24 -7.64
C ASP A 154 -0.73 -6.48 -8.56
N GLY A 155 -1.76 -5.84 -7.98
CA GLY A 155 -2.86 -5.24 -8.74
C GLY A 155 -3.98 -6.22 -9.11
N SER A 156 -3.97 -7.45 -8.59
CA SER A 156 -5.02 -8.45 -8.76
C SER A 156 -5.29 -9.29 -7.50
N GLN A 157 -4.27 -9.61 -6.73
CA GLN A 157 -4.30 -10.37 -5.49
C GLN A 157 -3.73 -9.54 -4.33
N PHE A 158 -3.99 -9.99 -3.10
CA PHE A 158 -3.49 -9.36 -1.88
C PHE A 158 -2.88 -10.37 -0.93
N THR A 159 -1.82 -9.93 -0.25
CA THR A 159 -1.24 -10.60 0.93
C THR A 159 -1.13 -9.60 2.07
N TYR A 160 -1.40 -10.06 3.29
CA TYR A 160 -1.48 -9.22 4.47
C TYR A 160 -0.55 -9.73 5.58
N LYS A 161 0.11 -8.81 6.27
CA LYS A 161 0.79 -9.07 7.55
C LYS A 161 0.42 -8.02 8.57
N ASN A 162 0.17 -8.45 9.81
CA ASN A 162 -0.11 -7.56 10.91
C ASN A 162 1.07 -7.57 11.88
N ILE A 163 1.41 -6.40 12.40
CA ILE A 163 2.23 -6.27 13.61
C ILE A 163 1.41 -5.54 14.69
N PHE A 164 1.74 -5.83 15.94
CA PHE A 164 1.11 -5.31 17.13
C PHE A 164 2.08 -4.35 17.79
N VAL A 165 1.64 -3.12 18.06
CA VAL A 165 2.49 -2.09 18.67
C VAL A 165 1.82 -1.59 19.94
N THR A 166 2.48 -1.82 21.07
CA THR A 166 2.10 -1.21 22.35
C THR A 166 2.87 0.08 22.53
N VAL A 167 2.13 1.19 22.62
CA VAL A 167 2.68 2.53 22.79
C VAL A 167 2.49 2.96 24.23
N THR A 168 3.61 3.23 24.91
CA THR A 168 3.63 3.66 26.31
C THR A 168 3.80 5.17 26.42
N ARG A 169 3.38 5.74 27.56
CA ARG A 169 3.60 7.16 27.86
C ARG A 169 5.11 7.47 27.95
N PRO A 170 5.53 8.71 27.63
CA PRO A 170 6.89 9.16 27.95
C PRO A 170 7.16 9.01 29.45
N ALA A 171 8.42 8.74 29.81
CA ALA A 171 8.81 8.84 31.22
C ALA A 171 8.64 10.30 31.68
N LEU A 172 8.12 10.48 32.90
CA LEU A 172 8.00 11.79 33.56
C LEU A 172 9.38 12.37 33.89
#